data_AF-E2BBU8-F1
#
_entry.id   AF-E2BBU8-F1
#
_cell.length_a   1.000
_cell.length_b   1.000
_cell.length_c   1.000
_cell.angle_alpha   90.00
_cell.angle_beta   90.00
_cell.angle_gamma   90.00
#
_symmetry.space_group_name_H-M   'P 1'
#
loop_
_entity.id
_entity.type
_entity.pdbx_description
1 polymer ?
#
loop_
_entity_poly.entity_id
_entity_poly.type
_entity_poly.pdbx_seq_one_letter_code
_entity_poly.pdbx_strand_id
1 'polypeptide(L)'
;FHPNVCHVCTKTDNGTFVTCSKCLMIYYCNTKHREEHKGKHIQFCGYILQLPAKYKVLLHSSSLNTPKWIQSRIKILNKLRQISQRDLQPYEEQMILFAKSCRICHQQVQLRSCKICQSDYYCNE
;
A
#
# COMPACT_ATOMS: atom_id res chain seq x y z
N PHE A 1 -0.32 2.79 9.79
CA PHE A 1 -1.05 2.24 8.63
C PHE A 1 -0.86 0.74 8.63
N HIS A 2 -1.91 -0.04 8.34
CA HIS A 2 -1.80 -1.49 8.20
C HIS A 2 -2.57 -1.93 6.94
N PRO A 3 -1.93 -2.62 5.97
CA PRO A 3 -2.52 -2.87 4.65
C PRO A 3 -3.64 -3.94 4.61
N ASN A 4 -4.09 -4.47 5.76
CA ASN A 4 -5.16 -5.49 5.88
C ASN A 4 -6.38 -5.00 6.67
N VAL A 5 -6.33 -3.79 7.20
CA VAL A 5 -7.40 -3.28 8.04
C VAL A 5 -8.08 -2.12 7.35
N CYS A 6 -9.30 -1.83 7.76
CA CYS A 6 -10.00 -0.65 7.30
C CYS A 6 -9.19 0.56 7.75
N HIS A 7 -8.83 1.44 6.81
CA HIS A 7 -8.07 2.63 7.15
C HIS A 7 -8.78 3.55 8.14
N VAL A 8 -10.12 3.52 8.16
CA VAL A 8 -10.95 4.38 9.02
C VAL A 8 -11.18 3.75 10.40
N CYS A 9 -11.66 2.51 10.46
CA CYS A 9 -12.10 1.89 11.72
C CYS A 9 -11.22 0.73 12.21
N THR A 10 -10.09 0.46 11.55
CA THR A 10 -9.11 -0.59 11.89
C THR A 10 -9.63 -2.03 11.99
N LYS A 11 -10.90 -2.28 11.59
CA LYS A 11 -11.46 -3.63 11.44
C LYS A 11 -10.61 -4.45 10.48
N THR A 12 -10.36 -5.72 10.80
CA THR A 12 -9.67 -6.69 9.93
C THR A 12 -10.54 -7.18 8.78
N ASP A 13 -9.89 -7.45 7.65
CA ASP A 13 -10.56 -7.95 6.45
C ASP A 13 -11.12 -9.36 6.66
N ASN A 14 -12.40 -9.53 6.29
CA ASN A 14 -13.14 -10.78 6.27
C ASN A 14 -13.50 -11.24 4.84
N GLY A 15 -12.81 -10.69 3.83
CA GLY A 15 -13.00 -11.02 2.42
C GLY A 15 -13.95 -10.10 1.66
N THR A 16 -14.49 -9.07 2.31
CA THR A 16 -15.47 -8.14 1.70
C THR A 16 -14.97 -6.70 1.63
N PHE A 17 -13.69 -6.46 1.90
CA PHE A 17 -13.16 -5.10 1.92
C PHE A 17 -13.11 -4.52 0.51
N VAL A 18 -13.44 -3.23 0.41
CA VAL A 18 -13.32 -2.46 -0.82
C VAL A 18 -11.96 -1.77 -0.85
N THR A 19 -11.27 -1.84 -1.99
CA THR A 19 -10.01 -1.11 -2.22
C THR A 19 -10.25 0.13 -3.07
N CYS A 20 -9.33 1.09 -3.03
CA CYS A 20 -9.34 2.20 -3.99
C CYS A 20 -9.06 1.66 -5.39
N SER A 21 -10.00 1.80 -6.33
CA SER A 21 -9.87 1.26 -7.69
C SER A 21 -8.74 1.88 -8.53
N LYS A 22 -8.22 3.05 -8.11
CA LYS A 22 -7.17 3.77 -8.83
C LYS A 22 -5.77 3.33 -8.40
N CYS A 23 -5.48 3.39 -7.11
CA CYS A 23 -4.16 3.07 -6.58
C CYS A 23 -4.04 1.63 -6.08
N LEU A 24 -5.14 0.95 -5.70
CA LEU A 24 -5.14 -0.41 -5.15
C LEU A 24 -4.29 -0.60 -3.88
N MET A 25 -3.93 0.49 -3.18
CA MET A 25 -3.00 0.46 -2.04
C MET A 25 -3.66 0.58 -0.66
N ILE A 26 -4.96 0.87 -0.58
CA ILE A 26 -5.67 1.18 0.67
C ILE A 26 -7.04 0.50 0.68
N TYR A 27 -7.42 -0.02 1.85
CA TYR A 27 -8.60 -0.87 2.03
C TYR A 27 -9.58 -0.28 3.05
N TYR A 28 -10.86 -0.54 2.82
CA TYR A 28 -11.97 -0.10 3.67
C TYR A 28 -12.97 -1.23 3.83
N CYS A 29 -13.58 -1.36 5.01
CA CYS A 29 -14.55 -2.44 5.24
C CYS A 29 -15.87 -2.26 4.48
N ASN A 30 -16.14 -1.08 3.94
CA ASN A 30 -17.31 -0.78 3.12
C ASN A 30 -17.13 0.54 2.34
N THR A 31 -18.07 0.83 1.45
CA THR A 31 -18.12 2.06 0.66
C THR A 31 -18.23 3.32 1.52
N LYS A 32 -18.94 3.27 2.64
CA LYS A 32 -19.11 4.43 3.54
C LYS A 32 -17.76 4.95 4.05
N HIS A 33 -16.92 4.07 4.60
CA HIS A 33 -15.57 4.45 5.06
C HIS A 33 -14.65 4.87 3.92
N ARG A 34 -14.82 4.32 2.72
CA ARG A 34 -14.09 4.78 1.53
C ARG A 34 -14.45 6.22 1.18
N GLU A 35 -15.74 6.56 1.16
CA GLU A 35 -16.20 7.92 0.85
C GLU A 35 -15.83 8.91 1.97
N GLU A 36 -15.90 8.50 3.24
CA GLU A 36 -15.44 9.32 4.38
C GLU A 36 -13.97 9.72 4.25
N HIS A 37 -13.10 8.78 3.84
CA HIS A 37 -11.68 9.06 3.66
C HIS A 37 -11.34 9.70 2.31
N LYS A 38 -12.26 9.72 1.34
CA LYS A 38 -12.01 10.13 -0.05
C LYS A 38 -11.36 11.51 -0.17
N GLY A 39 -11.85 12.49 0.60
CA GLY A 39 -11.33 13.86 0.56
C GLY A 39 -9.85 13.94 0.93
N LYS A 40 -9.40 13.16 1.92
CA LYS A 40 -7.98 13.08 2.32
C LYS A 40 -7.17 12.24 1.34
N HIS A 41 -7.75 11.15 0.84
CA HIS A 41 -7.06 10.21 -0.04
C HIS A 41 -6.81 10.73 -1.47
N ILE A 42 -7.73 11.52 -2.03
CA ILE A 42 -7.74 11.83 -3.47
C ILE A 42 -6.46 12.51 -3.94
N GLN A 43 -5.89 13.38 -3.10
CA GLN A 43 -4.66 14.11 -3.42
C GLN A 43 -3.47 13.15 -3.53
N PHE A 44 -3.26 12.32 -2.52
CA PHE A 44 -2.19 11.31 -2.54
C PHE A 44 -2.39 10.27 -3.65
N CYS A 45 -3.62 9.83 -3.86
CA CYS A 45 -3.96 8.95 -4.97
C CYS A 45 -3.57 9.58 -6.32
N GLY A 46 -3.75 10.90 -6.48
CA GLY A 46 -3.30 11.65 -7.65
C GLY A 46 -1.79 11.56 -7.84
N TYR A 47 -1.00 11.74 -6.78
CA TYR A 47 0.47 11.61 -6.86
C TYR A 47 0.91 10.20 -7.27
N ILE A 48 0.27 9.16 -6.72
CA ILE A 48 0.54 7.77 -7.12
C ILE A 48 0.28 7.56 -8.61
N LEU A 49 -0.80 8.14 -9.14
CA LEU A 49 -1.13 8.03 -10.57
C LEU A 49 -0.18 8.80 -11.48
N GLN A 50 0.48 9.84 -10.98
CA GLN A 50 1.49 10.61 -11.72
C GLN A 50 2.87 9.93 -11.71
N LEU A 51 3.09 8.89 -10.89
CA LEU A 51 4.35 8.19 -10.87
C LEU A 51 4.68 7.58 -12.25
N PRO A 52 5.94 7.67 -12.70
CA PRO A 52 6.38 6.96 -13.91
C PRO A 52 6.15 5.45 -13.81
N ALA A 53 5.89 4.80 -14.95
CA ALA A 53 5.54 3.37 -15.01
C ALA A 53 6.51 2.46 -14.23
N LYS A 54 7.82 2.72 -14.31
CA LYS A 54 8.83 1.97 -13.54
C LYS A 54 8.58 1.94 -12.03
N TYR A 55 8.06 3.01 -11.45
CA TYR A 55 7.74 3.07 -10.02
C TYR A 55 6.42 2.37 -9.71
N LYS A 56 5.44 2.42 -10.63
CA LYS A 56 4.17 1.70 -10.48
C LYS A 56 4.36 0.18 -10.51
N VAL A 57 5.22 -0.33 -11.39
CA VAL A 57 5.62 -1.75 -11.39
C VAL A 57 6.22 -2.11 -10.02
N LEU A 58 7.12 -1.26 -9.51
CA LEU A 58 7.73 -1.49 -8.21
C LEU A 58 6.73 -1.45 -7.04
N LEU A 59 5.64 -0.72 -7.18
CA LEU A 59 4.57 -0.60 -6.17
C LEU A 59 3.67 -1.83 -6.08
N HIS A 60 3.48 -2.57 -7.17
CA HIS A 60 2.42 -3.59 -7.25
C HIS A 60 2.91 -5.00 -7.56
N SER A 61 4.07 -5.16 -8.21
CA SER A 61 4.47 -6.46 -8.77
C SER A 61 5.98 -6.69 -8.67
N SER A 62 6.63 -6.17 -7.63
CA SER A 62 8.03 -6.47 -7.36
C SER A 62 8.20 -7.84 -6.72
N SER A 63 9.22 -8.59 -7.12
CA SER A 63 9.86 -9.62 -6.31
C SER A 63 11.34 -9.24 -6.19
N LEU A 64 11.76 -8.85 -4.99
CA LEU A 64 13.07 -8.25 -4.75
C LEU A 64 13.61 -8.78 -3.42
N ASN A 65 14.92 -9.00 -3.33
CA ASN A 65 15.54 -9.24 -2.04
C ASN A 65 15.40 -8.01 -1.11
N THR A 66 15.52 -8.22 0.20
CA THR A 66 15.28 -7.18 1.21
C THR A 66 16.05 -5.87 0.97
N PRO A 67 17.36 -5.87 0.66
CA PRO A 67 18.07 -4.61 0.36
C PRO A 67 17.50 -3.87 -0.85
N LYS A 68 17.23 -4.58 -1.96
CA LYS A 68 16.66 -3.97 -3.17
C LYS A 68 15.23 -3.47 -2.93
N TRP A 69 14.44 -4.17 -2.12
CA TRP A 69 13.11 -3.74 -1.71
C TRP A 69 13.14 -2.45 -0.91
N ILE A 70 13.96 -2.38 0.15
CA ILE A 70 14.10 -1.17 0.97
C ILE A 70 14.52 0.01 0.09
N GLN A 71 15.52 -0.20 -0.78
CA GLN A 71 15.97 0.83 -1.71
C GLN A 71 14.86 1.28 -2.68
N SER A 72 14.02 0.36 -3.16
CA SER A 72 12.90 0.70 -4.06
C SER A 72 11.86 1.57 -3.34
N ARG A 73 11.52 1.24 -2.08
CA ARG A 73 10.57 2.02 -1.26
C ARG A 73 11.08 3.43 -1.00
N ILE A 74 12.36 3.58 -0.66
CA ILE A 74 12.99 4.91 -0.47
C ILE A 74 12.96 5.71 -1.79
N LYS A 75 13.30 5.09 -2.92
CA LYS A 75 13.25 5.75 -4.24
C LYS A 75 11.84 6.23 -4.61
N ILE A 76 10.82 5.41 -4.32
CA ILE A 76 9.41 5.78 -4.55
C ILE A 76 9.01 6.95 -3.65
N LEU A 77 9.31 6.88 -2.34
CA LEU A 77 9.01 7.96 -1.39
C LEU A 77 9.65 9.28 -1.78
N ASN A 78 10.93 9.26 -2.13
CA ASN A 78 11.63 10.46 -2.57
C ASN A 78 11.00 11.03 -3.85
N LYS A 79 10.59 10.17 -4.78
CA LYS A 79 9.89 10.64 -5.99
C LYS A 79 8.52 11.24 -5.67
N LEU A 80 7.78 10.64 -4.73
CA LEU A 80 6.51 11.20 -4.27
C LEU A 80 6.68 12.55 -3.60
N ARG A 81 7.67 12.70 -2.71
CA ARG A 81 8.00 13.99 -2.07
C ARG A 81 8.36 15.07 -3.10
N GLN A 82 9.05 14.72 -4.19
CA GLN A 82 9.37 15.67 -5.27
C GLN A 82 8.16 16.14 -6.08
N ILE A 83 7.17 15.28 -6.32
CA ILE A 83 5.99 15.63 -7.13
C ILE A 83 4.82 16.14 -6.28
N SER A 84 4.86 15.93 -4.97
CA SER A 84 3.82 16.36 -4.05
C SER A 84 3.95 17.87 -3.81
N GLN A 85 2.83 18.57 -3.87
CA GLN A 85 2.79 20.02 -3.58
C GLN A 85 2.69 20.33 -2.08
N ARG A 86 2.68 19.28 -1.25
CA ARG A 86 2.66 19.35 0.21
C ARG A 86 3.45 18.19 0.78
N ASP A 87 3.76 18.27 2.06
CA ASP A 87 4.32 17.13 2.79
C ASP A 87 3.35 15.94 2.78
N LEU A 88 3.94 14.75 2.70
CA LEU A 88 3.20 13.51 2.83
C LEU A 88 2.75 13.33 4.27
N GLN A 89 1.50 12.94 4.46
CA GLN A 89 0.99 12.59 5.78
C GLN A 89 1.68 11.30 6.26
N PRO A 90 1.87 11.09 7.57
CA PRO A 90 2.57 9.91 8.07
C PRO A 90 2.01 8.59 7.54
N TYR A 91 0.70 8.45 7.41
CA TYR A 91 0.11 7.22 6.87
C TYR A 91 0.38 7.04 5.37
N GLU A 92 0.54 8.12 4.60
CA GLU A 92 0.85 8.08 3.16
C GLU A 92 2.27 7.56 2.93
N GLU A 93 3.22 7.98 3.77
CA GLU A 93 4.56 7.40 3.74
C GLU A 93 4.55 5.92 4.12
N GLN A 94 3.79 5.59 5.16
CA GLN A 94 3.62 4.21 5.62
C GLN A 94 2.94 3.32 4.57
N MET A 95 2.08 3.85 3.70
CA MET A 95 1.52 3.09 2.57
C MET A 95 2.60 2.58 1.61
N ILE A 96 3.72 3.30 1.49
CA ILE A 96 4.86 2.89 0.66
C ILE A 96 5.80 1.96 1.44
N LEU A 97 6.13 2.33 2.68
CA LEU A 97 7.08 1.58 3.51
C LEU A 97 6.55 0.21 3.92
N PHE A 98 5.28 0.14 4.30
CA PHE A 98 4.62 -1.05 4.84
C PHE A 98 3.62 -1.63 3.84
N ALA A 99 3.96 -1.57 2.56
CA ALA A 99 3.19 -2.21 1.51
C ALA A 99 3.06 -3.71 1.77
N LYS A 100 1.87 -4.27 1.50
CA LYS A 100 1.61 -5.71 1.59
C LYS A 100 2.54 -6.48 0.66
N SER A 101 3.42 -7.29 1.24
CA SER A 101 4.42 -8.09 0.54
C SER A 101 4.76 -9.38 1.31
N CYS A 102 5.27 -10.39 0.61
CA CYS A 102 5.83 -11.58 1.22
C CYS A 102 7.01 -11.19 2.12
N ARG A 103 7.04 -11.72 3.35
CA ARG A 103 8.09 -11.45 4.34
C ARG A 103 9.49 -11.87 3.87
N ILE A 104 9.57 -12.82 2.95
CA ILE A 104 10.84 -13.40 2.47
C ILE A 104 11.31 -12.75 1.17
N CYS A 105 10.49 -12.82 0.11
CA CYS A 105 10.86 -12.39 -1.25
C CYS A 105 10.26 -11.05 -1.69
N HIS A 106 9.46 -10.40 -0.83
CA HIS A 106 8.76 -9.15 -1.10
C HIS A 106 7.81 -9.16 -2.32
N GLN A 107 7.48 -10.34 -2.86
CA GLN A 107 6.37 -10.50 -3.82
C GLN A 107 5.08 -9.90 -3.26
N GLN A 108 4.29 -9.21 -4.08
CA GLN A 108 3.10 -8.48 -3.62
C GLN A 108 1.77 -9.11 -4.05
N VAL A 109 1.84 -10.14 -4.89
CA VAL A 109 0.68 -10.85 -5.44
C VAL A 109 0.55 -12.25 -4.84
N GLN A 110 -0.68 -12.75 -4.78
CA GLN A 110 -1.00 -14.12 -4.32
C GLN A 110 -0.45 -14.42 -2.92
N LEU A 111 -0.75 -13.52 -1.97
CA LEU A 111 -0.25 -13.59 -0.61
C LEU A 111 -1.25 -14.20 0.35
N ARG A 112 -0.77 -15.07 1.23
CA ARG A 112 -1.51 -15.61 2.38
C ARG A 112 -1.06 -14.90 3.65
N SER A 113 -2.01 -14.43 4.47
CA SER A 113 -1.69 -13.83 5.76
C SER A 113 -1.39 -14.89 6.82
N CYS A 114 -0.44 -14.58 7.71
CA CYS A 114 -0.20 -15.36 8.90
C CYS A 114 -1.47 -15.39 9.77
N LYS A 115 -1.95 -16.58 10.13
CA LYS A 115 -3.18 -16.73 10.94
C LYS A 115 -3.01 -16.34 12.41
N ILE A 116 -1.76 -16.32 12.89
CA ILE A 116 -1.42 -15.97 14.27
C ILE A 116 -1.27 -14.45 14.40
N CYS A 117 -0.30 -13.84 13.70
CA CYS A 117 -0.02 -12.41 13.86
C CYS A 117 -0.89 -11.51 12.96
N GLN A 118 -1.44 -12.02 11.86
CA GLN A 118 -2.22 -11.29 10.84
C GLN A 118 -1.49 -10.11 10.14
N SER A 119 -0.25 -9.84 10.53
CA SER A 119 0.61 -8.79 9.99
C SER A 119 1.54 -9.27 8.87
N ASP A 120 2.04 -10.51 8.98
CA ASP A 120 2.97 -11.09 8.01
C ASP A 120 2.25 -11.77 6.86
N TYR A 121 2.93 -11.84 5.71
CA TYR A 121 2.45 -12.54 4.53
C TYR A 121 3.50 -13.44 3.91
N TYR A 122 3.02 -14.47 3.24
CA TYR A 122 3.83 -15.44 2.54
C TYR A 122 3.21 -15.69 1.16
N CYS A 123 4.04 -15.74 0.12
CA CYS A 123 3.63 -16.26 -1.18
C CYS A 123 3.63 -17.80 -1.13
N ASN A 124 2.83 -18.42 -1.98
CA ASN A 124 3.01 -19.84 -2.28
C ASN A 124 4.16 -19.87 -3.28
N GLU A 125 5.32 -20.40 -2.90
CA GLU A 125 6.37 -20.68 -3.88
C GLU A 125 5.86 -21.62 -4.97
#